data_AF-A0A937VUD8-F1
#
_entry.id   AF-A0A937VUD8-F1
#
_cell.length_a   1.000
_cell.length_b   1.000
_cell.length_c   1.000
_cell.angle_alpha   90.00
_cell.angle_beta   90.00
_cell.angle_gamma   90.00
#
_symmetry.space_group_name_H-M   'P 1'
#
loop_
_entity.id
_entity.type
_entity.pdbx_description
1 polymer ?
#
loop_
_entity_poly.entity_id
_entity_poly.type
_entity_poly.pdbx_seq_one_letter_code
_entity_poly.pdbx_strand_id
1 'polypeptide(L)'
;MDIQSESFRVKDQYRKVLQFLKRVESDQPVDLKEMLKTYLHLFMLIKESLDTGNEEQKNESLWILGEFYALVVEEMKKLRSQTGLSEEEILMVGENPNFFTDQQWGVIEDTRKKMKRTGLELSDLLQKRCF
;
A
#
# COMPACT_ATOMS: atom_id res chain seq x y z
N MET A 1 -7.67 -25.09 8.42
CA MET A 1 -7.73 -23.90 7.55
C MET A 1 -6.86 -24.18 6.35
N ASP A 2 -7.42 -24.15 5.15
CA ASP A 2 -6.73 -24.53 3.91
C ASP A 2 -5.69 -23.49 3.51
N ILE A 3 -4.45 -23.96 3.34
CA ILE A 3 -3.25 -23.21 2.95
C ILE A 3 -3.46 -22.40 1.66
N GLN A 4 -4.26 -22.94 0.73
CA GLN A 4 -4.57 -22.29 -0.54
C GLN A 4 -5.47 -21.05 -0.39
N SER A 5 -6.25 -20.94 0.70
CA SER A 5 -7.27 -19.89 0.83
C SER A 5 -6.71 -18.53 1.25
N GLU A 6 -5.56 -18.47 1.92
CA GLU A 6 -4.95 -17.21 2.41
C GLU A 6 -3.96 -16.60 1.41
N SER A 7 -3.11 -17.41 0.77
CA SER A 7 -2.27 -16.98 -0.36
C SER A 7 -3.11 -16.36 -1.49
N PHE A 8 -4.28 -16.96 -1.75
CA PHE A 8 -5.25 -16.44 -2.71
C PHE A 8 -5.75 -15.02 -2.35
N ARG A 9 -5.91 -14.71 -1.06
CA ARG A 9 -6.40 -13.40 -0.59
C ARG A 9 -5.40 -12.28 -0.78
N VAL A 10 -4.12 -12.50 -0.47
CA VAL A 10 -3.07 -11.47 -0.63
C VAL A 10 -2.92 -11.11 -2.11
N LYS A 11 -2.81 -12.13 -2.98
CA LYS A 11 -2.71 -11.95 -4.43
C LYS A 11 -3.92 -11.24 -5.03
N ASP A 12 -5.13 -11.60 -4.63
CA ASP A 12 -6.35 -10.95 -5.12
C ASP A 12 -6.44 -9.50 -4.66
N GLN A 13 -6.05 -9.22 -3.43
CA GLN A 13 -6.01 -7.86 -2.93
C GLN A 13 -4.95 -7.03 -3.65
N TYR A 14 -3.78 -7.61 -3.96
CA TYR A 14 -2.75 -6.95 -4.78
C TYR A 14 -3.24 -6.67 -6.21
N ARG A 15 -3.98 -7.58 -6.84
CA ARG A 15 -4.60 -7.32 -8.16
C ARG A 15 -5.54 -6.13 -8.13
N LYS A 16 -6.31 -5.94 -7.06
CA LYS A 16 -7.18 -4.74 -6.91
C LYS A 16 -6.37 -3.46 -6.80
N VAL A 17 -5.22 -3.48 -6.10
CA VAL A 17 -4.27 -2.36 -6.07
C VAL A 17 -3.82 -1.98 -7.48
N LEU A 18 -3.38 -2.97 -8.27
CA LEU A 18 -2.94 -2.75 -9.65
C LEU A 18 -4.07 -2.18 -10.54
N GLN A 19 -5.32 -2.59 -10.32
CA GLN A 19 -6.47 -2.04 -11.03
C GLN A 19 -6.69 -0.56 -10.74
N PHE A 20 -6.50 -0.10 -9.49
CA PHE A 20 -6.59 1.32 -9.17
C PHE A 20 -5.51 2.13 -9.89
N LEU A 21 -4.26 1.65 -9.87
CA LEU A 21 -3.15 2.35 -10.53
C LEU A 21 -3.37 2.45 -12.04
N LYS A 22 -3.82 1.36 -12.68
CA LYS A 22 -4.17 1.40 -14.11
C LYS A 22 -5.29 2.42 -14.41
N ARG A 23 -6.26 2.57 -13.52
CA ARG A 23 -7.32 3.59 -13.66
C ARG A 23 -6.75 5.00 -13.58
N VAL A 24 -5.85 5.26 -12.62
CA VAL A 24 -5.15 6.54 -12.50
C VAL A 24 -4.34 6.85 -13.76
N GLU A 25 -3.57 5.89 -14.28
CA GLU A 25 -2.80 6.06 -15.52
C GLU A 25 -3.67 6.32 -16.75
N SER A 26 -4.91 5.82 -16.74
CA SER A 26 -5.88 5.97 -17.83
C SER A 26 -6.80 7.19 -17.66
N ASP A 27 -6.50 8.09 -16.72
CA ASP A 27 -7.32 9.26 -16.36
C ASP A 27 -8.78 8.90 -16.04
N GLN A 28 -8.99 7.70 -15.50
CA GLN A 28 -10.32 7.23 -15.08
C GLN A 28 -10.60 7.69 -13.64
N PRO A 29 -11.86 8.01 -13.31
CA PRO A 29 -12.22 8.41 -11.96
C PRO A 29 -11.92 7.27 -10.97
N VAL A 30 -11.26 7.63 -9.87
CA VAL A 30 -10.93 6.72 -8.77
C VAL A 30 -11.54 7.25 -7.47
N ASP A 31 -12.24 6.37 -6.75
CA ASP A 31 -12.65 6.64 -5.38
C ASP A 31 -11.43 6.52 -4.46
N LEU A 32 -10.91 7.66 -4.01
CA LEU A 32 -9.78 7.76 -3.09
C LEU A 32 -10.00 6.91 -1.82
N LYS A 33 -11.23 6.85 -1.30
CA LYS A 33 -11.55 6.08 -0.09
C LYS A 33 -11.48 4.59 -0.36
N GLU A 34 -11.97 4.14 -1.51
CA GLU A 34 -11.89 2.72 -1.88
C GLU A 34 -10.44 2.29 -2.16
N MET A 35 -9.68 3.14 -2.86
CA MET A 35 -8.26 2.91 -3.12
C MET A 35 -7.46 2.80 -1.82
N LEU A 36 -7.59 3.78 -0.91
CA LEU A 36 -6.88 3.79 0.36
C LEU A 36 -7.27 2.62 1.28
N LYS A 37 -8.56 2.25 1.31
CA LYS A 37 -9.01 1.03 2.00
C LYS A 37 -8.39 -0.23 1.41
N THR A 38 -8.28 -0.29 0.08
CA THR A 38 -7.70 -1.43 -0.63
C THR A 38 -6.23 -1.59 -0.28
N TYR A 39 -5.50 -0.47 -0.20
CA TYR A 39 -4.08 -0.45 0.18
C TYR A 39 -3.91 -0.91 1.62
N LEU A 40 -4.65 -0.31 2.56
CA LEU A 40 -4.61 -0.73 3.96
C LEU A 40 -4.92 -2.23 4.12
N HIS A 41 -5.92 -2.74 3.41
CA HIS A 41 -6.28 -4.16 3.47
C HIS A 41 -5.17 -5.06 2.95
N LEU A 42 -4.47 -4.69 1.88
CA LEU A 42 -3.29 -5.43 1.42
C LEU A 42 -2.24 -5.52 2.53
N PHE A 43 -1.92 -4.41 3.19
CA PHE A 43 -0.95 -4.42 4.30
C PHE A 43 -1.40 -5.27 5.49
N MET A 44 -2.69 -5.26 5.83
CA MET A 44 -3.21 -6.14 6.90
C MET A 44 -3.08 -7.62 6.54
N LEU A 45 -3.39 -8.00 5.30
CA LEU A 45 -3.28 -9.39 4.84
C LEU A 45 -1.81 -9.84 4.77
N ILE A 46 -0.91 -8.97 4.33
CA ILE A 46 0.54 -9.24 4.35
C ILE A 46 1.00 -9.48 5.79
N LYS A 47 0.59 -8.61 6.73
CA LYS A 47 0.93 -8.78 8.15
C LYS A 47 0.40 -10.11 8.70
N GLU A 48 -0.88 -10.43 8.47
CA GLU A 48 -1.50 -11.68 8.91
C GLU A 48 -0.76 -12.89 8.36
N SER A 49 -0.53 -12.91 7.04
CA SER A 49 0.22 -13.98 6.36
C SER A 49 1.65 -14.13 6.91
N LEU A 50 2.32 -13.03 7.25
CA LEU A 50 3.64 -13.09 7.85
C LEU A 50 3.60 -13.63 9.28
N ASP A 51 2.60 -13.27 10.08
CA ASP A 51 2.46 -13.70 11.47
C ASP A 51 2.10 -15.19 11.57
N THR A 52 1.03 -15.60 10.87
CA THR A 52 0.40 -16.91 11.04
C THR A 52 0.58 -17.89 9.87
N GLY A 53 1.04 -17.41 8.71
CA GLY A 53 1.20 -18.24 7.52
C GLY A 53 2.31 -19.28 7.62
N ASN A 54 2.39 -20.16 6.63
CA ASN A 54 3.53 -21.04 6.41
C ASN A 54 4.66 -20.34 5.63
N GLU A 55 5.80 -21.00 5.45
CA GLU A 55 6.97 -20.42 4.76
C GLU A 55 6.67 -20.00 3.31
N GLU A 56 5.84 -20.75 2.58
CA GLU A 56 5.46 -20.39 1.21
C GLU A 56 4.63 -19.09 1.18
N GLN A 57 3.61 -19.00 2.02
CA GLN A 57 2.74 -17.83 2.15
C GLN A 57 3.52 -16.59 2.61
N LYS A 58 4.45 -16.76 3.54
CA LYS A 58 5.33 -15.70 4.00
C LYS A 58 6.21 -15.17 2.87
N ASN A 59 6.91 -16.07 2.16
CA ASN A 59 7.79 -15.69 1.05
C ASN A 59 7.02 -14.99 -0.07
N GLU A 60 5.82 -15.47 -0.38
CA GLU A 60 4.94 -14.81 -1.33
C GLU A 60 4.52 -13.41 -0.86
N SER A 61 4.19 -13.24 0.42
CA SER A 61 3.79 -11.95 0.98
C SER A 61 4.95 -10.96 1.00
N LEU A 62 6.18 -11.43 1.27
CA LEU A 62 7.40 -10.62 1.13
C LEU A 62 7.65 -10.22 -0.32
N TRP A 63 7.46 -11.14 -1.26
CA TRP A 63 7.60 -10.84 -2.69
C TRP A 63 6.59 -9.78 -3.13
N ILE A 64 5.31 -9.93 -2.76
CA ILE A 64 4.26 -8.93 -3.04
C ILE A 64 4.59 -7.57 -2.39
N LEU A 65 5.11 -7.56 -1.16
CA LEU A 65 5.52 -6.32 -0.49
C LEU A 65 6.66 -5.62 -1.27
N GLY A 66 7.64 -6.39 -1.77
CA GLY A 66 8.72 -5.88 -2.60
C GLY A 66 8.23 -5.30 -3.92
N GLU A 67 7.33 -6.01 -4.61
CA GLU A 67 6.69 -5.54 -5.85
C GLU A 67 5.90 -4.24 -5.62
N PHE A 68 5.12 -4.18 -4.54
CA PHE A 68 4.37 -2.97 -4.18
C PHE A 68 5.29 -1.79 -3.88
N TYR A 69 6.41 -2.02 -3.19
CA TYR A 69 7.42 -0.98 -2.95
C TYR A 69 8.05 -0.48 -4.25
N ALA A 70 8.46 -1.39 -5.15
CA ALA A 70 9.02 -1.04 -6.45
C ALA A 70 8.05 -0.17 -7.27
N LEU A 71 6.77 -0.54 -7.25
CA LEU A 71 5.70 0.21 -7.90
C LEU A 71 5.53 1.62 -7.35
N VAL A 72 5.51 1.80 -6.02
CA VAL A 72 5.45 3.13 -5.39
C VAL A 72 6.65 3.99 -5.79
N VAL A 73 7.86 3.41 -5.82
CA VAL A 73 9.08 4.12 -6.25
C VAL A 73 8.99 4.53 -7.72
N GLU A 74 8.44 3.68 -8.58
CA GLU A 74 8.22 4.01 -10.00
C GLU A 74 7.22 5.15 -10.17
N GLU A 75 6.09 5.11 -9.48
CA GLU A 75 5.08 6.18 -9.52
C GLU A 75 5.64 7.51 -9.01
N MET A 76 6.46 7.49 -7.95
CA MET A 76 7.16 8.69 -7.49
C MET A 76 8.09 9.25 -8.57
N LYS A 77 8.83 8.40 -9.28
CA LYS A 77 9.68 8.85 -10.40
C LYS A 77 8.86 9.45 -11.54
N LYS A 78 7.71 8.86 -11.88
CA LYS A 78 6.78 9.40 -12.89
C LYS A 78 6.23 10.77 -12.47
N LEU A 79 5.80 10.91 -11.22
CA LEU A 79 5.32 12.19 -10.69
C LEU A 79 6.39 13.28 -10.76
N ARG A 80 7.64 12.96 -10.40
CA ARG A 80 8.77 13.89 -10.52
C ARG A 80 9.01 14.32 -11.96
N SER A 81 9.00 13.39 -12.91
CA SER A 81 9.26 13.71 -14.32
C SER A 81 8.13 14.55 -14.95
N GLN A 82 6.89 14.35 -14.50
CA GLN A 82 5.73 15.09 -15.00
C GLN A 82 5.58 16.49 -14.39
N THR A 83 5.88 16.62 -13.09
CA THR A 83 5.66 17.87 -12.35
C THR A 83 6.91 18.75 -12.23
N GLY A 84 8.11 18.16 -12.41
CA GLY A 84 9.38 18.82 -12.15
C GLY A 84 9.73 18.96 -10.66
N LEU A 85 8.87 18.47 -9.76
CA LEU A 85 9.05 18.57 -8.31
C LEU A 85 10.08 17.55 -7.79
N SER A 86 10.76 17.89 -6.70
CA SER A 86 11.54 16.96 -5.90
C SER A 86 10.64 15.98 -5.14
N GLU A 87 11.22 14.92 -4.56
CA GLU A 87 10.46 13.99 -3.72
C GLU A 87 9.93 14.67 -2.48
N GLU A 88 10.74 15.53 -1.85
CA GLU A 88 10.34 16.34 -0.69
C GLU A 88 9.17 17.26 -1.04
N GLU A 89 9.19 17.88 -2.22
CA GLU A 89 8.10 18.75 -2.68
C GLU A 89 6.81 17.98 -2.94
N ILE A 90 6.90 16.80 -3.57
CA ILE A 90 5.74 15.91 -3.77
C ILE A 90 5.15 15.48 -2.42
N LEU A 91 6.01 15.14 -1.46
CA LEU A 91 5.59 14.78 -0.11
C LEU A 91 4.93 15.96 0.60
N MET A 92 5.47 17.17 0.50
CA MET A 92 4.86 18.38 1.07
C MET A 92 3.47 18.63 0.50
N VAL A 93 3.25 18.39 -0.80
CA VAL A 93 1.92 18.47 -1.41
C VAL A 93 0.99 17.40 -0.83
N GLY A 94 1.46 16.16 -0.71
CA GLY A 94 0.69 15.05 -0.11
C GLY A 94 0.42 15.19 1.39
N GLU A 95 1.13 16.08 2.08
CA GLU A 95 1.01 16.35 3.51
C GLU A 95 0.25 17.64 3.84
N ASN A 96 -0.04 18.47 2.84
CA ASN A 96 -0.72 19.74 3.04
C ASN A 96 -2.24 19.58 2.82
N PRO A 97 -3.07 19.75 3.88
CA PRO A 97 -4.53 19.57 3.80
C PRO A 97 -5.20 20.53 2.81
N ASN A 98 -4.58 21.68 2.51
CA ASN A 98 -5.15 22.68 1.61
C ASN A 98 -5.24 22.21 0.14
N PHE A 99 -4.59 21.09 -0.21
CA PHE A 99 -4.71 20.46 -1.53
C PHE A 99 -5.84 19.43 -1.61
N PHE A 100 -6.61 19.25 -0.54
CA PHE A 100 -7.67 18.25 -0.44
C PHE A 100 -8.95 18.87 0.12
N THR A 101 -10.09 18.26 -0.19
CA THR A 101 -11.32 18.58 0.56
C THR A 101 -11.25 18.02 1.98
N ASP A 102 -12.00 18.59 2.92
CA ASP A 102 -12.06 18.07 4.31
C ASP A 102 -12.40 16.58 4.37
N GLN A 103 -13.27 16.12 3.47
CA GLN A 103 -13.63 14.71 3.34
C GLN A 103 -12.45 13.87 2.87
N GLN A 104 -11.73 14.31 1.85
CA GLN A 104 -10.55 13.60 1.34
C GLN A 104 -9.45 13.56 2.39
N TRP A 105 -9.17 14.70 3.04
CA TRP A 105 -8.16 14.80 4.08
C TRP A 105 -8.48 13.91 5.28
N GLY A 106 -9.74 13.87 5.74
CA GLY A 106 -10.16 12.98 6.82
C GLY A 106 -9.93 11.50 6.50
N VAL A 107 -10.16 11.08 5.25
CA VAL A 107 -9.89 9.71 4.80
C VAL A 107 -8.39 9.42 4.73
N ILE A 108 -7.60 10.37 4.22
CA ILE A 108 -6.13 10.27 4.16
C ILE A 108 -5.56 10.12 5.57
N GLU A 109 -5.96 10.98 6.51
CA GLU A 109 -5.44 10.99 7.87
C GLU A 109 -5.81 9.70 8.64
N ASP A 110 -7.06 9.25 8.55
CA ASP A 110 -7.50 7.98 9.15
C ASP A 110 -6.71 6.79 8.59
N THR A 111 -6.55 6.75 7.26
CA THR A 111 -5.77 5.69 6.61
C THR A 111 -4.31 5.74 7.02
N ARG A 112 -3.70 6.93 7.05
CA ARG A 112 -2.30 7.13 7.45
C ARG A 112 -2.05 6.64 8.87
N LYS A 113 -2.94 6.94 9.82
CA LYS A 113 -2.85 6.45 11.20
C LYS A 113 -2.87 4.92 11.26
N LYS A 114 -3.77 4.29 10.50
CA LYS A 114 -3.90 2.83 10.44
C LYS A 114 -2.67 2.19 9.76
N MET A 115 -2.24 2.71 8.61
CA MET A 115 -1.07 2.21 7.90
C MET A 115 0.21 2.36 8.73
N LYS A 116 0.39 3.48 9.44
CA LYS A 116 1.55 3.67 10.33
C LYS A 116 1.59 2.61 11.42
N ARG A 117 0.46 2.33 12.07
CA ARG A 117 0.37 1.28 13.08
C ARG A 117 0.67 -0.10 12.48
N THR A 118 0.01 -0.46 11.38
CA THR A 118 0.24 -1.76 10.71
C THR A 118 1.69 -1.90 10.24
N GLY A 119 2.31 -0.82 9.75
CA GLY A 119 3.69 -0.80 9.30
C GLY A 119 4.70 -0.99 10.44
N LEU A 120 4.45 -0.40 11.62
CA LEU A 120 5.27 -0.65 12.81
C LEU A 120 5.18 -2.12 13.24
N GLU A 121 3.97 -2.66 13.32
CA GLU A 121 3.73 -4.08 13.66
C GLU A 121 4.40 -5.02 12.64
N LEU A 122 4.38 -4.67 11.35
CA LEU A 122 5.06 -5.39 10.29
C LEU A 122 6.58 -5.33 10.43
N SER A 123 7.13 -4.15 10.74
CA SER A 123 8.56 -3.96 10.96
C SER A 123 9.07 -4.83 12.11
N ASP A 124 8.32 -4.87 13.23
CA ASP A 124 8.63 -5.72 14.38
C ASP A 124 8.65 -7.21 14.00
N LEU A 125 7.69 -7.67 13.17
CA LEU A 125 7.64 -9.05 12.69
C LEU A 125 8.83 -9.40 11.80
N LEU A 126 9.25 -8.48 10.93
CA LEU A 126 10.40 -8.67 10.05
C LEU A 126 11.72 -8.71 10.84
N GLN A 127 11.89 -7.79 11.81
CA GLN A 127 13.10 -7.74 12.64
C GLN A 127 13.27 -9.01 13.50
N LYS A 128 12.19 -9.55 14.06
CA LYS A 128 12.19 -10.81 14.84
C LYS A 128 12.57 -12.05 14.03
N ARG A 129 12.62 -11.96 12.70
CA ARG A 129 12.90 -13.09 11.80
C ARG A 129 14.19 -12.97 11.01
N CYS A 130 14.80 -11.78 10.97
CA CYS A 130 16.10 -11.57 10.33
C CYS A 130 17.30 -11.86 11.24
N PHE A 131 17.09 -12.40 12.46
CA PHE A 131 18.12 -12.88 13.38
C PHE A 131 17.70 -14.18 14.07
#